data_AF-A0A9E5CJX3-F1
#
_entry.id   AF-A0A9E5CJX3-F1
#
_cell.length_a   1.000
_cell.length_b   1.000
_cell.length_c   1.000
_cell.angle_alpha   90.00
_cell.angle_beta   90.00
_cell.angle_gamma   90.00
#
_symmetry.space_group_name_H-M   'P 1'
#
loop_
_entity.id
_entity.type
_entity.pdbx_description
1 polymer ?
#
loop_
_entity_poly.entity_id
_entity_poly.type
_entity_poly.pdbx_seq_one_letter_code
_entity_poly.pdbx_strand_id
1 'polypeptide(L)'
;MAVIDYIPSEADNADYPISEVVAAWQGADHPKLVIAYIDIGEAEDYRTYWQPGWGIGNPEWIAGNDPDGWEGNFPVAYWHDGWVDIWLGSGGLMEGILSAGFDGIYLDWVEAYSDDSVIEIAERDGVDPVQEMIGWVEALGDYGRERNENFIVIGQNAAELAAFDEYVAVVDAIAQEQIWFDGGADNDPPGDCPLPRTEADIDTDAYRDSLSPKCRRQFDKFPESTLHVSSEGYLEDLLFAQGKGLTIFTIDYALEPENIEWVYQTARGLGFIPFVSNRNLDQFVDANR
;
A
#
# COMPACT_ATOMS: atom_id res chain seq x y z
N MET A 1 5.34 -12.99 9.17
CA MET A 1 5.44 -11.53 9.10
C MET A 1 4.13 -10.93 9.59
N ALA A 2 4.17 -9.75 10.17
CA ALA A 2 3.01 -8.92 10.47
C ALA A 2 3.35 -7.50 10.02
N VAL A 3 2.42 -6.86 9.29
CA VAL A 3 2.50 -5.45 8.94
C VAL A 3 1.58 -4.71 9.89
N ILE A 4 2.08 -3.69 10.58
CA ILE A 4 1.31 -2.88 11.52
C ILE A 4 1.71 -1.42 11.39
N ASP A 5 0.78 -0.52 11.73
CA ASP A 5 1.06 0.90 11.76
C ASP A 5 2.16 1.26 12.79
N TYR A 6 2.95 2.28 12.48
CA TYR A 6 3.83 2.91 13.45
C TYR A 6 3.03 3.90 14.31
N ILE A 7 2.19 3.34 15.20
CA ILE A 7 1.21 4.07 16.03
C ILE A 7 1.78 5.32 16.74
N PRO A 8 3.03 5.35 17.25
CA PRO A 8 3.56 6.58 17.86
C PRO A 8 3.68 7.78 16.92
N SER A 9 3.56 7.56 15.60
CA SER A 9 3.44 8.65 14.63
C SER A 9 2.05 9.27 14.60
N GLU A 10 1.00 8.66 15.15
CA GLU A 10 -0.31 9.28 15.35
C GLU A 10 -0.26 10.25 16.54
N ALA A 11 -0.69 11.50 16.35
CA ALA A 11 -0.49 12.58 17.30
C ALA A 11 -1.07 12.29 18.69
N ASP A 12 -2.20 11.59 18.75
CA ASP A 12 -2.90 11.24 19.98
C ASP A 12 -2.42 9.93 20.62
N ASN A 13 -1.51 9.18 19.97
CA ASN A 13 -1.01 7.88 20.43
C ASN A 13 0.52 7.81 20.55
N ALA A 14 1.20 8.97 20.65
CA ALA A 14 2.66 9.07 20.72
C ALA A 14 3.31 8.32 21.91
N ASP A 15 2.56 7.99 22.96
CA ASP A 15 3.04 7.21 24.11
C ASP A 15 2.78 5.70 23.99
N TYR A 16 2.24 5.23 22.87
CA TYR A 16 2.00 3.81 22.64
C TYR A 16 3.31 3.02 22.70
N PRO A 17 3.39 1.91 23.47
CA PRO A 17 4.63 1.18 23.71
C PRO A 17 5.01 0.26 22.53
N ILE A 18 5.16 0.83 21.33
CA ILE A 18 5.34 0.05 20.09
C ILE A 18 6.59 -0.85 20.15
N SER A 19 7.68 -0.39 20.79
CA SER A 19 8.90 -1.19 20.93
C SER A 19 8.67 -2.46 21.75
N GLU A 20 7.79 -2.40 22.77
CA GLU A 20 7.44 -3.58 23.56
C GLU A 20 6.61 -4.57 22.74
N VAL A 21 5.70 -4.07 21.89
CA VAL A 21 4.88 -4.90 20.99
C VAL A 21 5.76 -5.60 19.95
N VAL A 22 6.63 -4.84 19.27
CA VAL A 22 7.58 -5.36 18.28
C VAL A 22 8.47 -6.43 18.91
N ALA A 23 9.10 -6.13 20.06
CA ALA A 23 9.95 -7.08 20.76
C ALA A 23 9.18 -8.33 21.23
N ALA A 24 7.93 -8.19 21.67
CA ALA A 24 7.11 -9.32 22.08
C ALA A 24 6.80 -10.27 20.92
N TRP A 25 6.55 -9.75 19.72
CA TRP A 25 6.24 -10.56 18.53
C TRP A 25 7.48 -11.20 17.92
N GLN A 26 8.62 -10.50 17.94
CA GLN A 26 9.92 -11.07 17.56
C GLN A 26 10.40 -12.13 18.56
N GLY A 27 10.06 -11.98 19.85
CA GLY A 27 10.45 -12.89 20.93
C GLY A 27 9.47 -14.03 21.24
N ALA A 28 8.34 -14.14 20.52
CA ALA A 28 7.33 -15.15 20.74
C ALA A 28 7.81 -16.57 20.36
N ASP A 29 7.10 -17.63 20.79
CA ASP A 29 7.40 -19.03 20.42
C ASP A 29 7.42 -19.26 18.90
N HIS A 30 6.65 -18.45 18.17
CA HIS A 30 6.66 -18.37 16.71
C HIS A 30 6.98 -16.94 16.28
N PRO A 31 8.28 -16.56 16.26
CA PRO A 31 8.73 -15.22 15.94
C PRO A 31 8.13 -14.70 14.64
N LYS A 32 7.79 -13.43 14.62
CA LYS A 32 7.35 -12.72 13.42
C LYS A 32 8.38 -11.67 13.07
N LEU A 33 8.66 -11.53 11.76
CA LEU A 33 9.11 -10.25 11.22
C LEU A 33 7.99 -9.24 11.41
N VAL A 34 8.30 -8.08 11.96
CA VAL A 34 7.34 -6.99 12.19
C VAL A 34 7.73 -5.81 11.31
N ILE A 35 6.84 -5.45 10.40
CA ILE A 35 7.07 -4.44 9.35
C ILE A 35 6.18 -3.24 9.65
N ALA A 36 6.75 -2.03 9.59
CA ALA A 36 6.00 -0.79 9.80
C ALA A 36 5.29 -0.41 8.51
N TYR A 37 3.96 -0.30 8.56
CA TYR A 37 3.20 0.41 7.54
C TYR A 37 3.55 1.89 7.59
N ILE A 38 3.85 2.47 6.43
CA ILE A 38 4.04 3.89 6.24
C ILE A 38 3.44 4.33 4.91
N ASP A 39 2.73 5.44 4.92
CA ASP A 39 2.33 6.12 3.70
C ASP A 39 3.45 7.07 3.27
N ILE A 40 3.97 6.88 2.06
CA ILE A 40 5.10 7.66 1.54
C ILE A 40 4.72 8.60 0.41
N GLY A 41 3.48 8.51 -0.08
CA GLY A 41 2.93 9.29 -1.18
C GLY A 41 1.82 10.24 -0.75
N GLU A 42 1.35 10.15 0.50
CA GLU A 42 0.39 11.07 1.10
C GLU A 42 0.83 11.56 2.49
N ALA A 43 0.41 12.78 2.82
CA ALA A 43 0.45 13.31 4.17
C ALA A 43 -0.90 13.09 4.87
N GLU A 44 -0.83 12.69 6.14
CA GLU A 44 -1.96 12.35 7.00
C GLU A 44 -2.11 13.40 8.12
N ASP A 45 -3.27 14.05 8.23
CA ASP A 45 -3.46 15.18 9.16
C ASP A 45 -3.50 14.82 10.65
N TYR A 46 -3.63 13.54 10.95
CA TYR A 46 -3.59 12.97 12.30
C TYR A 46 -2.18 12.55 12.74
N ARG A 47 -1.16 12.68 11.87
CA ARG A 47 0.22 12.34 12.23
C ARG A 47 0.93 13.47 12.98
N THR A 48 1.92 13.09 13.78
CA THR A 48 2.75 13.96 14.64
C THR A 48 3.51 15.04 13.88
N TYR A 49 3.78 14.85 12.59
CA TYR A 49 4.45 15.85 11.76
C TYR A 49 3.51 16.96 11.30
N TRP A 50 2.19 16.72 11.26
CA TRP A 50 1.22 17.67 10.72
C TRP A 50 1.22 18.96 11.54
N GLN A 51 1.30 20.11 10.86
CA GLN A 51 1.38 21.42 11.52
C GLN A 51 0.10 22.24 11.36
N PRO A 52 -0.23 23.10 12.34
CA PRO A 52 -1.33 24.04 12.19
C PRO A 52 -1.18 24.92 10.94
N GLY A 53 -2.22 24.94 10.12
CA GLY A 53 -2.26 25.73 8.88
C GLY A 53 -1.74 24.99 7.65
N TRP A 54 -1.32 23.73 7.78
CA TRP A 54 -1.09 22.87 6.63
C TRP A 54 -2.38 22.56 5.88
N GLY A 55 -2.25 22.36 4.58
CA GLY A 55 -3.30 22.03 3.62
C GLY A 55 -2.79 22.13 2.19
N ILE A 56 -3.66 21.87 1.21
CA ILE A 56 -3.28 21.86 -0.21
C ILE A 56 -2.55 23.16 -0.62
N GLY A 57 -1.36 23.00 -1.20
CA GLY A 57 -0.46 24.08 -1.60
C GLY A 57 0.26 24.80 -0.45
N ASN A 58 0.08 24.38 0.80
CA ASN A 58 0.82 24.88 1.96
C ASN A 58 1.08 23.78 3.01
N PRO A 59 2.29 23.19 3.08
CA PRO A 59 3.47 23.48 2.26
C PRO A 59 3.23 23.17 0.79
N GLU A 60 4.07 23.74 -0.09
CA GLU A 60 3.89 23.64 -1.55
C GLU A 60 3.90 22.21 -2.11
N TRP A 61 4.37 21.26 -1.32
CA TRP A 61 4.42 19.84 -1.64
C TRP A 61 3.13 19.09 -1.28
N ILE A 62 2.17 19.67 -0.55
CA ILE A 62 0.83 19.07 -0.39
C ILE A 62 0.04 19.32 -1.68
N ALA A 63 -0.14 18.27 -2.48
CA ALA A 63 -0.54 18.38 -3.88
C ALA A 63 -2.05 18.52 -4.06
N GLY A 64 -2.83 17.68 -3.39
CA GLY A 64 -4.27 17.56 -3.65
C GLY A 64 -5.04 16.97 -2.49
N ASN A 65 -6.32 16.64 -2.74
CA ASN A 65 -7.04 15.74 -1.85
C ASN A 65 -6.82 14.31 -2.35
N ASP A 66 -6.87 13.35 -1.45
CA ASP A 66 -6.94 11.93 -1.81
C ASP A 66 -8.10 11.68 -2.83
N PRO A 67 -7.83 10.96 -3.94
CA PRO A 67 -8.80 10.70 -5.01
C PRO A 67 -9.86 9.66 -4.62
N ASP A 68 -9.57 8.77 -3.67
CA ASP A 68 -10.44 7.70 -3.19
C ASP A 68 -11.43 8.16 -2.11
N GLY A 69 -11.26 9.38 -1.60
CA GLY A 69 -12.10 10.01 -0.60
C GLY A 69 -11.70 9.70 0.84
N TRP A 70 -10.45 9.30 1.10
CA TRP A 70 -9.90 9.13 2.43
C TRP A 70 -9.66 10.48 3.10
N GLU A 71 -10.66 10.95 3.85
CA GLU A 71 -10.59 12.22 4.59
C GLU A 71 -9.38 12.25 5.54
N GLY A 72 -8.56 13.30 5.40
CA GLY A 72 -7.35 13.50 6.19
C GLY A 72 -6.05 13.10 5.48
N ASN A 73 -6.13 12.48 4.29
CA ASN A 73 -4.99 12.16 3.44
C ASN A 73 -4.85 13.13 2.27
N PHE A 74 -3.61 13.45 1.93
CA PHE A 74 -3.28 14.43 0.91
C PHE A 74 -2.07 13.96 0.11
N PRO A 75 -2.20 13.67 -1.21
CA PRO A 75 -1.07 13.34 -2.06
C PRO A 75 0.03 14.39 -1.96
N VAL A 76 1.30 13.95 -1.99
CA VAL A 76 2.45 14.83 -1.83
C VAL A 76 3.45 14.73 -2.98
N ALA A 77 4.09 15.85 -3.29
CA ALA A 77 5.28 15.88 -4.12
C ALA A 77 6.48 15.36 -3.31
N TYR A 78 6.60 14.03 -3.24
CA TYR A 78 7.50 13.31 -2.33
C TYR A 78 9.01 13.57 -2.54
N TRP A 79 9.40 14.22 -3.64
CA TRP A 79 10.78 14.67 -3.89
C TRP A 79 11.15 15.98 -3.18
N HIS A 80 10.19 16.70 -2.58
CA HIS A 80 10.48 17.97 -1.92
C HIS A 80 11.21 17.78 -0.60
N ASP A 81 12.25 18.59 -0.36
CA ASP A 81 13.06 18.57 0.87
C ASP A 81 12.21 18.62 2.15
N GLY A 82 11.12 19.38 2.14
CA GLY A 82 10.22 19.49 3.30
C GLY A 82 9.51 18.18 3.65
N TRP A 83 9.19 17.35 2.67
CA TRP A 83 8.64 16.01 2.88
C TRP A 83 9.75 15.02 3.27
N VAL A 84 10.87 15.05 2.54
CA VAL A 84 12.04 14.21 2.82
C VAL A 84 12.55 14.40 4.25
N ASP A 85 12.60 15.65 4.75
CA ASP A 85 13.05 15.98 6.10
C ASP A 85 12.14 15.41 7.21
N ILE A 86 10.83 15.23 6.96
CA ILE A 86 9.90 14.59 7.92
C ILE A 86 10.31 13.14 8.18
N TRP A 87 10.76 12.45 7.13
CA TRP A 87 11.07 11.04 7.16
C TRP A 87 12.53 10.76 7.53
N LEU A 88 13.46 11.41 6.83
CA LEU A 88 14.90 11.13 6.88
C LEU A 88 15.71 12.18 7.66
N GLY A 89 15.10 13.31 8.01
CA GLY A 89 15.74 14.35 8.80
C GLY A 89 16.11 13.91 10.21
N SER A 90 16.78 14.79 10.96
CA SER A 90 17.13 14.53 12.36
C SER A 90 15.86 14.40 13.21
N GLY A 91 15.65 13.24 13.84
CA GLY A 91 14.41 12.95 14.55
C GLY A 91 13.21 12.67 13.64
N GLY A 92 13.45 12.38 12.36
CA GLY A 92 12.42 11.98 11.40
C GLY A 92 11.82 10.60 11.72
N LEU A 93 10.72 10.28 11.05
CA LEU A 93 9.95 9.05 11.33
C LEU A 93 10.77 7.77 11.18
N MET A 94 11.71 7.70 10.22
CA MET A 94 12.55 6.52 10.04
C MET A 94 13.47 6.24 11.25
N GLU A 95 13.96 7.30 11.92
CA GLU A 95 14.73 7.14 13.16
C GLU A 95 13.87 6.49 14.26
N GLY A 96 12.60 6.88 14.35
CA GLY A 96 11.62 6.30 15.27
C GLY A 96 11.31 4.83 14.98
N ILE A 97 11.04 4.50 13.71
CA ILE A 97 10.75 3.13 13.25
C ILE A 97 11.93 2.18 13.56
N LEU A 98 13.15 2.60 13.22
CA LEU A 98 14.36 1.83 13.50
C LEU A 98 14.61 1.69 15.02
N SER A 99 14.40 2.76 15.79
CA SER A 99 14.53 2.73 17.26
C SER A 99 13.48 1.84 17.93
N ALA A 100 12.30 1.71 17.32
CA ALA A 100 11.25 0.80 17.76
C ALA A 100 11.57 -0.68 17.49
N GLY A 101 12.57 -0.97 16.65
CA GLY A 101 13.05 -2.31 16.37
C GLY A 101 12.31 -3.04 15.25
N PHE A 102 11.58 -2.32 14.40
CA PHE A 102 10.94 -2.92 13.22
C PHE A 102 11.99 -3.57 12.29
N ASP A 103 11.60 -4.68 11.66
CA ASP A 103 12.45 -5.42 10.72
C ASP A 103 12.47 -4.80 9.32
N GLY A 104 11.56 -3.86 9.04
CA GLY A 104 11.42 -3.24 7.73
C GLY A 104 10.23 -2.29 7.63
N ILE A 105 9.97 -1.83 6.42
CA ILE A 105 8.87 -0.93 6.06
C ILE A 105 8.01 -1.52 4.93
N TYR A 106 6.73 -1.21 4.99
CA TYR A 106 5.70 -1.49 3.99
C TYR A 106 5.20 -0.14 3.50
N LEU A 107 5.44 0.14 2.22
CA LEU A 107 5.30 1.46 1.59
C LEU A 107 3.95 1.54 0.90
N ASP A 108 3.03 2.32 1.45
CA ASP A 108 1.77 2.66 0.79
C ASP A 108 1.94 3.85 -0.16
N TRP A 109 1.00 4.00 -1.09
CA TRP A 109 0.92 5.11 -2.02
C TRP A 109 2.17 5.29 -2.89
N VAL A 110 2.81 4.16 -3.22
CA VAL A 110 3.86 4.11 -4.25
C VAL A 110 3.34 4.63 -5.58
N GLU A 111 2.04 4.45 -5.88
CA GLU A 111 1.38 4.90 -7.11
C GLU A 111 1.14 6.42 -7.18
N ALA A 112 1.55 7.19 -6.15
CA ALA A 112 1.42 8.66 -6.13
C ALA A 112 2.01 9.35 -7.38
N TYR A 113 2.96 8.72 -8.09
CA TYR A 113 3.46 9.25 -9.37
C TYR A 113 2.40 9.37 -10.48
N SER A 114 1.28 8.67 -10.34
CA SER A 114 0.17 8.68 -11.29
C SER A 114 -0.97 9.62 -10.88
N ASP A 115 -0.92 10.22 -9.68
CA ASP A 115 -1.92 11.20 -9.25
C ASP A 115 -1.81 12.49 -10.06
N ASP A 116 -2.94 13.01 -10.53
CA ASP A 116 -3.00 14.22 -11.36
C ASP A 116 -2.38 15.44 -10.65
N SER A 117 -2.61 15.60 -9.34
CA SER A 117 -2.09 16.74 -8.58
C SER A 117 -0.57 16.64 -8.39
N VAL A 118 -0.07 15.42 -8.18
CA VAL A 118 1.37 15.15 -8.12
C VAL A 118 2.02 15.38 -9.49
N ILE A 119 1.40 14.91 -10.58
CA ILE A 119 1.85 15.14 -11.96
C ILE A 119 1.94 16.65 -12.26
N GLU A 120 0.94 17.45 -11.87
CA GLU A 120 0.96 18.90 -12.05
C GLU A 120 2.17 19.57 -11.36
N ILE A 121 2.52 19.11 -10.16
CA ILE A 121 3.72 19.59 -9.45
C ILE A 121 5.00 19.09 -10.12
N ALA A 122 5.05 17.84 -10.57
CA ALA A 122 6.20 17.28 -11.29
C ALA A 122 6.50 18.05 -12.58
N GLU A 123 5.46 18.38 -13.36
CA GLU A 123 5.59 19.20 -14.58
C GLU A 123 6.12 20.60 -14.28
N ARG A 124 5.62 21.23 -13.20
CA ARG A 124 6.07 22.56 -12.76
C ARG A 124 7.54 22.54 -12.34
N ASP A 125 7.94 21.50 -11.62
CA ASP A 125 9.28 21.37 -11.05
C ASP A 125 10.29 20.81 -12.08
N GLY A 126 9.79 20.21 -13.16
CA GLY A 126 10.59 19.69 -14.27
C GLY A 126 11.24 18.34 -13.97
N VAL A 127 10.57 17.49 -13.20
CA VAL A 127 11.01 16.14 -12.79
C VAL A 127 10.14 15.04 -13.39
N ASP A 128 10.63 13.80 -13.37
CA ASP A 128 9.86 12.61 -13.75
C ASP A 128 9.35 11.94 -12.46
N PRO A 129 8.04 11.96 -12.17
CA PRO A 129 7.53 11.48 -10.90
C PRO A 129 7.82 9.99 -10.69
N VAL A 130 7.82 9.17 -11.74
CA VAL A 130 8.16 7.74 -11.62
C VAL A 130 9.60 7.57 -11.12
N GLN A 131 10.54 8.33 -11.68
CA GLN A 131 11.95 8.26 -11.26
C GLN A 131 12.15 8.83 -9.84
N GLU A 132 11.43 9.88 -9.49
CA GLU A 132 11.44 10.43 -8.14
C GLU A 132 10.90 9.41 -7.12
N MET A 133 9.87 8.64 -7.45
CA MET A 133 9.32 7.62 -6.53
C MET A 133 10.31 6.47 -6.35
N ILE A 134 10.95 6.01 -7.43
CA ILE A 134 12.00 4.98 -7.34
C ILE A 134 13.16 5.48 -6.46
N GLY A 135 13.62 6.71 -6.67
CA GLY A 135 14.67 7.33 -5.85
C GLY A 135 14.23 7.53 -4.40
N TRP A 136 12.96 7.81 -4.16
CA TRP A 136 12.40 7.97 -2.82
C TRP A 136 12.37 6.64 -2.05
N VAL A 137 11.92 5.57 -2.69
CA VAL A 137 11.96 4.21 -2.16
C VAL A 137 13.41 3.76 -1.90
N GLU A 138 14.34 4.09 -2.81
CA GLU A 138 15.79 3.86 -2.61
C GLU A 138 16.30 4.57 -1.36
N ALA A 139 16.00 5.86 -1.18
CA ALA A 139 16.47 6.64 -0.04
C ALA A 139 15.96 6.08 1.30
N LEU A 140 14.68 5.68 1.37
CA LEU A 140 14.09 5.04 2.55
C LEU A 140 14.75 3.69 2.85
N GLY A 141 14.93 2.86 1.80
CA GLY A 141 15.56 1.55 1.90
C GLY A 141 17.01 1.64 2.36
N ASP A 142 17.80 2.54 1.78
CA ASP A 142 19.19 2.78 2.14
C ASP A 142 19.31 3.29 3.57
N TYR A 143 18.47 4.24 3.98
CA TYR A 143 18.48 4.75 5.36
C TYR A 143 18.27 3.63 6.39
N GLY A 144 17.33 2.71 6.10
CA GLY A 144 17.08 1.51 6.88
C GLY A 144 18.28 0.56 6.89
N ARG A 145 18.81 0.23 5.71
CA ARG A 145 19.89 -0.75 5.53
C ARG A 145 21.25 -0.30 6.07
N GLU A 146 21.52 0.99 6.09
CA GLU A 146 22.70 1.56 6.77
C GLU A 146 22.73 1.25 8.28
N ARG A 147 21.55 1.05 8.89
CA ARG A 147 21.39 0.84 10.34
C ARG A 147 21.04 -0.60 10.68
N ASN A 148 20.40 -1.32 9.77
CA ASN A 148 20.10 -2.74 9.85
C ASN A 148 20.31 -3.39 8.48
N GLU A 149 21.40 -4.14 8.29
CA GLU A 149 21.72 -4.75 6.98
C GLU A 149 20.64 -5.72 6.44
N ASN A 150 19.72 -6.18 7.29
CA ASN A 150 18.61 -7.06 6.92
C ASN A 150 17.28 -6.32 6.84
N PHE A 151 17.29 -4.98 6.77
CA PHE A 151 16.08 -4.17 6.71
C PHE A 151 15.28 -4.46 5.43
N ILE A 152 14.01 -4.82 5.62
CA ILE A 152 13.11 -5.26 4.56
C ILE A 152 12.35 -4.05 3.99
N VAL A 153 12.24 -3.98 2.66
CA VAL A 153 11.44 -2.95 1.96
C VAL A 153 10.37 -3.64 1.12
N ILE A 154 9.10 -3.34 1.37
CA ILE A 154 7.96 -3.89 0.65
C ILE A 154 7.19 -2.74 0.01
N GLY A 155 7.06 -2.73 -1.33
CA GLY A 155 6.19 -1.78 -2.03
C GLY A 155 4.76 -2.31 -2.12
N GLN A 156 3.78 -1.46 -1.84
CA GLN A 156 2.36 -1.77 -2.07
C GLN A 156 1.91 -1.31 -3.46
N ASN A 157 1.10 -2.13 -4.12
CA ASN A 157 0.58 -1.94 -5.48
C ASN A 157 1.73 -1.63 -6.47
N ALA A 158 1.52 -0.76 -7.48
CA ALA A 158 2.57 -0.29 -8.40
C ALA A 158 3.46 -1.41 -9.01
N ALA A 159 2.89 -2.59 -9.28
CA ALA A 159 3.67 -3.77 -9.66
C ALA A 159 4.43 -3.57 -10.98
N GLU A 160 3.95 -2.68 -11.84
CA GLU A 160 4.58 -2.28 -13.10
C GLU A 160 5.95 -1.62 -12.90
N LEU A 161 6.25 -1.07 -11.72
CA LEU A 161 7.57 -0.54 -11.40
C LEU A 161 8.67 -1.61 -11.43
N ALA A 162 8.30 -2.90 -11.40
CA ALA A 162 9.26 -3.99 -11.63
C ALA A 162 9.92 -3.95 -13.02
N ALA A 163 9.40 -3.16 -13.96
CA ALA A 163 10.04 -2.85 -15.24
C ALA A 163 11.38 -2.12 -15.09
N PHE A 164 11.60 -1.41 -13.98
CA PHE A 164 12.82 -0.69 -13.67
C PHE A 164 13.71 -1.55 -12.77
N ASP A 165 14.91 -1.91 -13.27
CA ASP A 165 15.85 -2.75 -12.53
C ASP A 165 16.34 -2.03 -11.25
N GLU A 166 16.33 -0.70 -11.24
CA GLU A 166 16.62 0.15 -10.09
C GLU A 166 15.61 -0.07 -8.95
N TYR A 167 14.31 -0.12 -9.26
CA TYR A 167 13.28 -0.41 -8.27
C TYR A 167 13.40 -1.84 -7.73
N VAL A 168 13.58 -2.81 -8.62
CA VAL A 168 13.78 -4.23 -8.27
C VAL A 168 15.02 -4.43 -7.38
N ALA A 169 16.06 -3.62 -7.54
CA ALA A 169 17.26 -3.71 -6.72
C ALA A 169 17.04 -3.23 -5.27
N VAL A 170 16.02 -2.41 -5.04
CA VAL A 170 15.74 -1.79 -3.75
C VAL A 170 14.69 -2.55 -2.97
N VAL A 171 13.62 -3.03 -3.59
CA VAL A 171 12.53 -3.71 -2.87
C VAL A 171 12.80 -5.21 -2.70
N ASP A 172 12.40 -5.76 -1.56
CA ASP A 172 12.47 -7.20 -1.28
C ASP A 172 11.20 -7.94 -1.72
N ALA A 173 10.08 -7.22 -1.78
CA ALA A 173 8.78 -7.76 -2.15
C ALA A 173 7.84 -6.68 -2.69
N ILE A 174 6.81 -7.14 -3.40
CA ILE A 174 5.64 -6.34 -3.78
C ILE A 174 4.41 -6.95 -3.09
N ALA A 175 3.54 -6.10 -2.56
CA ALA A 175 2.26 -6.47 -2.01
C ALA A 175 1.14 -5.83 -2.83
N GLN A 176 0.31 -6.62 -3.50
CA GLN A 176 -0.79 -6.11 -4.29
C GLN A 176 -2.10 -6.32 -3.55
N GLU A 177 -2.94 -5.29 -3.52
CA GLU A 177 -4.30 -5.42 -3.03
C GLU A 177 -5.30 -5.70 -4.16
N GLN A 178 -6.42 -6.33 -3.81
CA GLN A 178 -7.60 -6.61 -4.62
C GLN A 178 -7.34 -7.21 -6.01
N ILE A 179 -6.57 -8.30 -6.09
CA ILE A 179 -6.30 -8.97 -7.37
C ILE A 179 -7.58 -9.61 -7.92
N TRP A 180 -8.39 -10.20 -7.04
CA TRP A 180 -9.57 -10.98 -7.42
C TRP A 180 -10.85 -10.52 -6.74
N PHE A 181 -10.78 -10.03 -5.51
CA PHE A 181 -11.94 -9.52 -4.78
C PHE A 181 -11.62 -8.19 -4.07
N ASP A 182 -12.53 -7.23 -4.23
CA ASP A 182 -12.51 -5.94 -3.54
C ASP A 182 -13.73 -5.78 -2.61
N GLY A 183 -13.70 -4.76 -1.76
CA GLY A 183 -14.86 -4.16 -1.11
C GLY A 183 -15.38 -2.94 -1.86
N GLY A 184 -16.29 -2.19 -1.23
CA GLY A 184 -16.65 -0.85 -1.66
C GLY A 184 -15.69 0.19 -1.09
N ALA A 185 -15.49 1.31 -1.78
CA ALA A 185 -14.64 2.41 -1.31
C ALA A 185 -15.09 2.96 0.06
N ASP A 186 -16.40 2.91 0.35
CA ASP A 186 -17.00 3.26 1.64
C ASP A 186 -17.03 2.10 2.65
N ASN A 187 -16.29 1.03 2.38
CA ASN A 187 -16.28 -0.23 3.10
C ASN A 187 -17.66 -0.93 3.17
N ASP A 188 -18.57 -0.60 2.23
CA ASP A 188 -19.84 -1.31 2.03
C ASP A 188 -20.08 -1.71 0.54
N PRO A 189 -19.87 -2.98 0.16
CA PRO A 189 -19.63 -4.10 1.04
C PRO A 189 -18.18 -4.14 1.55
N PRO A 190 -17.91 -4.81 2.68
CA PRO A 190 -16.55 -4.92 3.22
C PRO A 190 -15.64 -5.88 2.43
N GLY A 191 -16.14 -6.50 1.36
CA GLY A 191 -15.44 -7.48 0.51
C GLY A 191 -16.40 -8.19 -0.44
N ASP A 192 -15.91 -9.23 -1.09
CA ASP A 192 -16.62 -10.17 -1.99
C ASP A 192 -17.16 -9.53 -3.29
N CYS A 193 -16.62 -8.39 -3.72
CA CYS A 193 -16.87 -7.87 -5.06
C CYS A 193 -15.83 -8.43 -6.05
N PRO A 194 -16.21 -9.36 -6.94
CA PRO A 194 -15.25 -9.96 -7.86
C PRO A 194 -14.84 -8.96 -8.92
N LEU A 195 -13.54 -8.85 -9.17
CA LEU A 195 -13.03 -8.10 -10.32
C LEU A 195 -13.34 -8.83 -11.64
N PRO A 196 -13.40 -8.11 -12.78
CA PRO A 196 -13.34 -8.71 -14.11
C PRO A 196 -12.17 -9.67 -14.21
N ARG A 197 -12.37 -10.86 -14.79
CA ARG A 197 -11.30 -11.87 -14.88
C ARG A 197 -10.31 -11.57 -15.99
N THR A 198 -10.80 -11.04 -17.11
CA THR A 198 -10.00 -10.73 -18.30
C THR A 198 -10.22 -9.29 -18.73
N GLU A 199 -9.29 -8.74 -19.51
CA GLU A 199 -9.44 -7.42 -20.13
C GLU A 199 -10.73 -7.31 -20.97
N ALA A 200 -11.16 -8.41 -21.58
CA ALA A 200 -12.37 -8.47 -22.39
C ALA A 200 -13.67 -8.40 -21.57
N ASP A 201 -13.61 -8.62 -20.25
CA ASP A 201 -14.77 -8.58 -19.36
C ASP A 201 -15.06 -7.18 -18.81
N ILE A 202 -14.06 -6.29 -18.82
CA ILE A 202 -14.16 -4.92 -18.30
C ILE A 202 -15.35 -4.20 -18.94
N ASP A 203 -16.16 -3.57 -18.08
CA ASP A 203 -17.34 -2.77 -18.45
C ASP A 203 -18.39 -3.45 -19.32
N THR A 204 -18.34 -4.78 -19.44
CA THR A 204 -19.36 -5.52 -20.17
C THR A 204 -20.66 -5.58 -19.37
N ASP A 205 -21.81 -5.54 -20.07
CA ASP A 205 -23.12 -5.77 -19.46
C ASP A 205 -23.15 -7.12 -18.71
N ALA A 206 -22.47 -8.14 -19.25
CA ALA A 206 -22.40 -9.48 -18.66
C ALA A 206 -21.69 -9.47 -17.30
N TYR A 207 -20.53 -8.81 -17.20
CA TYR A 207 -19.82 -8.64 -15.94
C TYR A 207 -20.65 -7.83 -14.94
N ARG A 208 -21.13 -6.65 -15.34
CA ARG A 208 -21.96 -5.78 -14.50
C ARG A 208 -23.22 -6.49 -13.96
N ASP A 209 -23.88 -7.30 -14.79
CA ASP A 209 -25.07 -8.06 -14.40
C ASP A 209 -24.75 -9.26 -13.51
N SER A 210 -23.51 -9.75 -13.52
CA SER A 210 -23.04 -10.80 -12.61
C SER A 210 -22.82 -10.32 -11.18
N LEU A 211 -22.55 -9.02 -10.99
CA LEU A 211 -22.28 -8.43 -9.69
C LEU A 211 -23.49 -8.49 -8.75
N SER A 212 -23.22 -8.68 -7.45
CA SER A 212 -24.22 -8.56 -6.40
C SER A 212 -24.84 -7.15 -6.40
N PRO A 213 -26.05 -6.94 -5.86
CA PRO A 213 -26.65 -5.61 -5.82
C PRO A 213 -25.82 -4.56 -5.08
N LYS A 214 -24.94 -4.96 -4.16
CA LYS A 214 -24.02 -4.04 -3.46
C LYS A 214 -22.83 -3.69 -4.35
N CYS A 215 -22.14 -4.69 -4.89
CA CYS A 215 -20.99 -4.48 -5.79
C CYS A 215 -21.38 -3.70 -7.05
N ARG A 216 -22.56 -3.98 -7.63
CA ARG A 216 -23.05 -3.23 -8.77
C ARG A 216 -23.25 -1.74 -8.46
N ARG A 217 -23.63 -1.37 -7.23
CA ARG A 217 -23.72 0.05 -6.84
C ARG A 217 -22.35 0.70 -6.75
N GLN A 218 -21.34 -0.04 -6.29
CA GLN A 218 -19.96 0.45 -6.24
C GLN A 218 -19.45 0.70 -7.67
N PHE A 219 -19.57 -0.32 -8.53
CA PHE A 219 -19.28 -0.22 -9.97
C PHE A 219 -19.99 0.97 -10.63
N ASP A 220 -21.30 1.13 -10.42
CA ASP A 220 -22.06 2.23 -11.07
C ASP A 220 -21.69 3.63 -10.54
N LYS A 221 -21.18 3.72 -9.31
CA LYS A 221 -20.92 4.98 -8.61
C LYS A 221 -19.47 5.46 -8.78
N PHE A 222 -18.52 4.54 -8.85
CA PHE A 222 -17.09 4.81 -8.81
C PHE A 222 -16.40 4.25 -10.06
N PRO A 223 -16.37 5.02 -11.17
CA PRO A 223 -15.78 4.57 -12.43
C PRO A 223 -14.26 4.33 -12.35
N GLU A 224 -13.59 4.94 -11.38
CA GLU A 224 -12.16 4.76 -11.13
C GLU A 224 -11.86 3.60 -10.17
N SER A 225 -12.89 2.89 -9.68
CA SER A 225 -12.67 1.76 -8.75
C SER A 225 -12.08 0.54 -9.46
N THR A 226 -11.45 -0.33 -8.68
CA THR A 226 -10.83 -1.57 -9.20
C THR A 226 -11.82 -2.53 -9.86
N LEU A 227 -13.13 -2.33 -9.67
CA LEU A 227 -14.17 -3.08 -10.40
C LEU A 227 -14.17 -2.81 -11.91
N HIS A 228 -13.39 -1.83 -12.37
CA HIS A 228 -13.13 -1.49 -13.77
C HIS A 228 -11.74 -1.95 -14.25
N VAL A 229 -10.99 -2.68 -13.43
CA VAL A 229 -9.65 -3.20 -13.73
C VAL A 229 -9.69 -4.73 -13.69
N SER A 230 -8.99 -5.42 -14.60
CA SER A 230 -9.04 -6.89 -14.63
C SER A 230 -8.00 -7.55 -13.73
N SER A 231 -8.35 -8.72 -13.18
CA SER A 231 -7.38 -9.61 -12.53
C SER A 231 -6.24 -10.01 -13.49
N GLU A 232 -6.52 -10.12 -14.79
CA GLU A 232 -5.50 -10.47 -15.81
C GLU A 232 -4.43 -9.38 -15.92
N GLY A 233 -4.82 -8.11 -15.87
CA GLY A 233 -3.91 -6.97 -15.88
C GLY A 233 -2.96 -7.00 -14.68
N TYR A 234 -3.48 -7.10 -13.45
CA TYR A 234 -2.64 -7.23 -12.26
C TYR A 234 -1.69 -8.43 -12.34
N LEU A 235 -2.17 -9.57 -12.85
CA LEU A 235 -1.34 -10.77 -12.95
C LEU A 235 -0.18 -10.63 -13.94
N GLU A 236 -0.29 -9.79 -14.97
CA GLU A 236 0.80 -9.55 -15.92
C GLU A 236 2.03 -8.96 -15.19
N ASP A 237 1.83 -7.86 -14.47
CA ASP A 237 2.89 -7.16 -13.76
C ASP A 237 3.41 -7.97 -12.55
N LEU A 238 2.51 -8.64 -11.81
CA LEU A 238 2.92 -9.47 -10.67
C LEU A 238 3.75 -10.68 -11.09
N LEU A 239 3.39 -11.35 -12.19
CA LEU A 239 4.19 -12.47 -12.70
C LEU A 239 5.51 -11.98 -13.28
N PHE A 240 5.54 -10.78 -13.86
CA PHE A 240 6.78 -10.15 -14.31
C PHE A 240 7.72 -9.84 -13.13
N ALA A 241 7.21 -9.21 -12.07
CA ALA A 241 7.93 -8.94 -10.83
C ALA A 241 8.44 -10.22 -10.15
N GLN A 242 7.59 -11.26 -10.07
CA GLN A 242 8.00 -12.57 -9.57
C GLN A 242 9.13 -13.18 -10.43
N GLY A 243 9.06 -13.03 -11.75
CA GLY A 243 10.10 -13.46 -12.69
C GLY A 243 11.44 -12.75 -12.51
N LYS A 244 11.42 -11.53 -11.96
CA LYS A 244 12.62 -10.77 -11.53
C LYS A 244 13.18 -11.23 -10.18
N GLY A 245 12.46 -12.13 -9.48
CA GLY A 245 12.89 -12.72 -8.21
C GLY A 245 12.26 -12.08 -6.98
N LEU A 246 11.33 -11.13 -7.15
CA LEU A 246 10.62 -10.51 -6.03
C LEU A 246 9.63 -11.48 -5.38
N THR A 247 9.48 -11.37 -4.06
CA THR A 247 8.40 -12.05 -3.35
C THR A 247 7.10 -11.30 -3.59
N ILE A 248 6.02 -12.01 -3.91
CA ILE A 248 4.70 -11.41 -4.12
C ILE A 248 3.77 -11.75 -2.94
N PHE A 249 3.33 -10.73 -2.24
CA PHE A 249 2.22 -10.79 -1.30
C PHE A 249 0.94 -10.36 -2.02
N THR A 250 -0.19 -11.01 -1.71
CA THR A 250 -1.50 -10.59 -2.20
C THR A 250 -2.44 -10.34 -1.04
N ILE A 251 -3.21 -9.28 -1.10
CA ILE A 251 -4.26 -8.95 -0.14
C ILE A 251 -5.57 -8.91 -0.91
N ASP A 252 -6.52 -9.80 -0.59
CA ASP A 252 -7.85 -9.76 -1.20
C ASP A 252 -8.93 -9.53 -0.14
N TYR A 253 -9.97 -8.80 -0.56
CA TYR A 253 -11.09 -8.45 0.29
C TYR A 253 -12.26 -9.40 0.06
N ALA A 254 -12.29 -10.50 0.81
CA ALA A 254 -13.32 -11.53 0.71
C ALA A 254 -13.68 -12.11 2.08
N LEU A 255 -14.97 -12.37 2.30
CA LEU A 255 -15.52 -12.88 3.55
C LEU A 255 -16.34 -14.15 3.36
N GLU A 256 -16.81 -14.44 2.15
CA GLU A 256 -17.49 -15.70 1.87
C GLU A 256 -16.46 -16.85 1.88
N PRO A 257 -16.69 -17.95 2.63
CA PRO A 257 -15.71 -19.04 2.78
C PRO A 257 -15.19 -19.62 1.46
N GLU A 258 -16.07 -19.74 0.46
CA GLU A 258 -15.69 -20.22 -0.88
C GLU A 258 -14.75 -19.26 -1.62
N ASN A 259 -14.91 -17.95 -1.45
CA ASN A 259 -14.06 -16.95 -2.08
C ASN A 259 -12.69 -16.94 -1.39
N ILE A 260 -12.68 -17.01 -0.06
CA ILE A 260 -11.44 -17.12 0.74
C ILE A 260 -10.65 -18.36 0.32
N GLU A 261 -11.28 -19.54 0.32
CA GLU A 261 -10.62 -20.78 -0.09
C GLU A 261 -10.08 -20.68 -1.52
N TRP A 262 -10.88 -20.12 -2.44
CA TRP A 262 -10.48 -19.94 -3.82
C TRP A 262 -9.28 -18.99 -3.98
N VAL A 263 -9.24 -17.86 -3.26
CA VAL A 263 -8.10 -16.93 -3.31
C VAL A 263 -6.84 -17.62 -2.80
N TYR A 264 -6.91 -18.27 -1.64
CA TYR A 264 -5.74 -18.97 -1.08
C TYR A 264 -5.23 -20.07 -2.01
N GLN A 265 -6.11 -20.83 -2.66
CA GLN A 265 -5.71 -21.86 -3.62
C GLN A 265 -5.09 -21.24 -4.88
N THR A 266 -5.70 -20.19 -5.42
CA THR A 266 -5.27 -19.52 -6.66
C THR A 266 -3.91 -18.84 -6.47
N ALA A 267 -3.78 -17.97 -5.45
CA ALA A 267 -2.55 -17.26 -5.16
C ALA A 267 -1.37 -18.22 -4.87
N ARG A 268 -1.58 -19.25 -4.03
CA ARG A 268 -0.54 -20.24 -3.76
C ARG A 268 -0.19 -21.08 -4.98
N GLY A 269 -1.15 -21.34 -5.86
CA GLY A 269 -0.92 -22.00 -7.15
C GLY A 269 0.02 -21.21 -8.07
N LEU A 270 0.03 -19.89 -7.93
CA LEU A 270 0.94 -18.96 -8.64
C LEU A 270 2.26 -18.73 -7.87
N GLY A 271 2.43 -19.32 -6.69
CA GLY A 271 3.62 -19.11 -5.85
C GLY A 271 3.61 -17.79 -5.07
N PHE A 272 2.46 -17.12 -4.97
CA PHE A 272 2.27 -15.92 -4.15
C PHE A 272 1.98 -16.27 -2.70
N ILE A 273 2.09 -15.27 -1.81
CA ILE A 273 1.80 -15.37 -0.38
C ILE A 273 0.53 -14.57 -0.07
N PRO A 274 -0.65 -15.22 -0.03
CA PRO A 274 -1.92 -14.53 0.17
C PRO A 274 -2.23 -14.22 1.64
N PHE A 275 -2.89 -13.09 1.82
CA PHE A 275 -3.68 -12.70 2.97
C PHE A 275 -5.09 -12.33 2.49
N VAL A 276 -6.12 -12.72 3.23
CA VAL A 276 -7.52 -12.44 2.89
C VAL A 276 -8.18 -11.88 4.14
N SER A 277 -8.89 -10.76 3.98
CA SER A 277 -9.53 -10.03 5.07
C SER A 277 -10.75 -9.27 4.56
N ASN A 278 -11.38 -8.47 5.42
CA ASN A 278 -12.21 -7.36 4.98
C ASN A 278 -11.37 -6.12 4.64
N ARG A 279 -11.95 -5.19 3.87
CA ARG A 279 -11.29 -3.95 3.42
C ARG A 279 -10.83 -3.03 4.54
N ASN A 280 -11.51 -2.99 5.69
CA ASN A 280 -11.07 -2.21 6.86
C ASN A 280 -9.83 -2.79 7.56
N LEU A 281 -9.41 -4.01 7.22
CA LEU A 281 -8.31 -4.72 7.89
C LEU A 281 -8.51 -4.87 9.42
N ASP A 282 -9.76 -4.86 9.90
CA ASP A 282 -10.12 -4.98 11.32
C ASP A 282 -10.63 -6.38 11.71
N GLN A 283 -10.60 -7.34 10.77
CA GLN A 283 -11.00 -8.73 11.01
C GLN A 283 -9.91 -9.71 10.62
N PHE A 284 -9.64 -10.67 11.51
CA PHE A 284 -8.85 -11.84 11.14
C PHE A 284 -9.76 -12.92 10.56
N VAL A 285 -9.56 -13.26 9.29
CA VAL A 285 -10.31 -14.30 8.59
C VAL A 285 -9.47 -15.59 8.56
N ASP A 286 -9.95 -16.63 9.25
CA ASP A 286 -9.24 -17.90 9.35
C ASP A 286 -9.42 -18.74 8.07
N ALA A 287 -8.32 -19.01 7.38
CA ALA A 287 -8.26 -19.82 6.17
C ALA A 287 -8.39 -21.34 6.43
N ASN A 288 -8.36 -21.80 7.69
CA ASN A 288 -8.40 -23.22 8.07
C ASN A 288 -9.76 -23.67 8.59
N ARG A 289 -10.84 -23.43 7.83
CA ARG A 289 -12.12 -24.14 8.07
C ARG A 289 -12.24 -25.39 7.20
#